data_AF-A0A953YLD0-F1
#
_entry.id   AF-A0A953YLD0-F1
#
_cell.length_a   1.000
_cell.length_b   1.000
_cell.length_c   1.000
_cell.angle_alpha   90.00
_cell.angle_beta   90.00
_cell.angle_gamma   90.00
#
_symmetry.space_group_name_H-M   'P 1'
#
loop_
_entity.id
_entity.type
_entity.pdbx_description
1 polymer ?
#
loop_
_entity_poly.entity_id
_entity_poly.type
_entity_poly.pdbx_seq_one_letter_code
_entity_poly.pdbx_strand_id
1 'polypeptide(L)' 'EVEVVKSCLPEHVRLTRAEPGCVSFDVTETDDPLVWNVEECFLDRAAFEFHQHRTRASAWWVATAEIAREFRVSGLD' A
#
# COMPACT_ATOMS: atom_id res chain seq x y z
N GLU A 1 16.64 1.08 -4.72
CA GLU A 1 15.32 0.61 -4.26
C GLU A 1 14.80 1.42 -3.08
N VAL A 2 15.53 1.51 -1.95
CA VAL A 2 15.16 2.34 -0.78
C VAL A 2 14.76 3.79 -1.14
N GLU A 3 15.56 4.48 -1.93
CA GLU A 3 15.28 5.88 -2.32
C GLU A 3 14.01 6.02 -3.17
N VAL A 4 13.68 5.00 -3.97
CA VAL A 4 12.44 4.99 -4.76
C VAL A 4 11.23 4.83 -3.83
N VAL A 5 11.34 3.95 -2.83
CA VAL A 5 10.31 3.82 -1.79
C VAL A 5 10.15 5.15 -1.05
N LYS A 6 11.23 5.73 -0.50
CA LYS A 6 11.16 6.98 0.27
C LYS A 6 10.60 8.17 -0.51
N SER A 7 10.89 8.25 -1.81
CA SER A 7 10.40 9.35 -2.65
C SER A 7 8.94 9.19 -3.09
N CYS A 8 8.49 7.96 -3.40
CA CYS A 8 7.13 7.72 -3.89
C CYS A 8 6.11 7.44 -2.78
N LEU A 9 6.57 6.95 -1.61
CA LEU A 9 5.69 6.48 -0.53
C LEU A 9 4.79 7.58 0.05
N PRO A 10 5.25 8.82 0.31
CA PRO A 10 4.40 9.85 0.88
C PRO A 10 3.15 10.13 0.03
N GLU A 11 3.31 10.20 -1.29
CA GLU A 11 2.20 10.44 -2.21
C GLU A 11 1.29 9.20 -2.32
N HIS A 12 1.86 8.00 -2.34
CA HIS A 12 1.07 6.77 -2.31
C HIS A 12 0.19 6.69 -1.07
N VAL A 13 0.75 6.94 0.13
CA VAL A 13 0.02 6.98 1.41
C VAL A 13 -1.07 8.05 1.38
N ARG A 14 -0.75 9.27 0.92
CA ARG A 14 -1.73 10.37 0.83
C ARG A 14 -2.92 9.99 -0.07
N LEU A 15 -2.64 9.40 -1.23
CA LEU A 15 -3.68 8.97 -2.16
C LEU A 15 -4.50 7.81 -1.61
N THR A 16 -3.86 6.81 -0.97
CA THR A 16 -4.57 5.67 -0.38
C THR A 16 -5.51 6.10 0.74
N ARG A 17 -5.05 6.96 1.65
CA ARG A 17 -5.87 7.50 2.75
C ARG A 17 -7.05 8.34 2.27
N ALA A 18 -6.98 8.87 1.05
CA ALA A 18 -8.08 9.62 0.44
C ALA A 18 -9.09 8.73 -0.32
N GLU A 19 -8.84 7.42 -0.43
CA GLU A 19 -9.75 6.49 -1.09
C GLU A 19 -11.05 6.32 -0.27
N PRO A 20 -12.22 6.29 -0.93
CA PRO A 20 -13.47 5.96 -0.25
C PRO A 20 -13.39 4.60 0.43
N GLY A 21 -13.68 4.56 1.74
CA GLY A 21 -13.66 3.32 2.52
C GLY A 21 -12.28 2.91 3.03
N CYS A 22 -11.21 3.69 2.82
CA CYS A 22 -9.95 3.50 3.54
C CYS A 22 -10.17 3.85 5.03
N VAL A 23 -9.98 2.87 5.92
CA VAL A 23 -10.06 3.06 7.38
C VAL A 23 -8.69 3.43 7.95
N SER A 24 -7.66 2.67 7.59
CA SER A 24 -6.26 2.96 7.91
C SER A 24 -5.33 2.47 6.81
N PHE A 25 -4.21 3.17 6.66
CA PHE A 25 -3.14 2.77 5.75
C PHE A 25 -1.82 3.32 6.30
N ASP A 26 -0.99 2.42 6.79
CA ASP A 26 0.24 2.71 7.49
C ASP A 26 1.38 1.89 6.93
N VAL A 27 2.50 2.57 6.64
CA VAL A 27 3.73 1.95 6.13
C VAL A 27 4.86 2.38 7.02
N THR A 28 5.56 1.40 7.62
CA THR A 28 6.63 1.64 8.59
C THR A 28 7.91 0.91 8.19
N GLU A 29 9.05 1.54 8.40
CA GLU A 29 10.36 0.89 8.26
C GLU A 29 10.53 -0.14 9.39
N THR A 30 11.09 -1.31 9.07
CA THR A 30 11.51 -2.28 10.08
C THR A 30 12.95 -2.01 10.53
N ASP A 31 13.47 -2.85 11.43
CA ASP A 31 14.90 -2.82 11.79
C ASP A 31 15.82 -3.16 10.60
N ASP A 32 15.31 -3.89 9.60
CA ASP A 32 15.98 -4.04 8.30
C ASP A 32 15.56 -2.87 7.39
N PRO A 33 16.49 -2.00 6.96
CA PRO A 33 16.20 -0.83 6.14
C PRO A 33 15.73 -1.16 4.71
N LEU A 34 15.77 -2.44 4.31
CA LEU A 34 15.25 -2.94 3.04
C LEU A 34 13.86 -3.56 3.17
N VAL A 35 13.29 -3.58 4.38
CA VAL A 35 11.98 -4.17 4.66
C VAL A 35 11.06 -3.13 5.29
N TRP A 36 9.84 -3.06 4.76
CA TRP A 36 8.77 -2.20 5.26
C TRP A 36 7.56 -3.05 5.62
N ASN A 37 6.92 -2.71 6.74
CA ASN A 37 5.62 -3.25 7.09
C ASN A 37 4.51 -2.40 6.48
N VAL A 38 3.47 -3.04 5.97
CA VAL A 38 2.25 -2.38 5.48
C VAL A 38 1.08 -2.92 6.28
N GLU A 39 0.34 -2.02 6.91
CA GLU A 39 -0.93 -2.30 7.57
C GLU A 39 -2.03 -1.52 6.86
N GLU A 40 -3.00 -2.23 6.31
CA GLU A 40 -4.09 -1.65 5.53
C GLU A 40 -5.44 -2.21 5.97
N CYS A 41 -6.41 -1.31 6.17
CA CYS A 41 -7.76 -1.66 6.59
C CYS A 41 -8.77 -0.87 5.77
N PHE A 42 -9.77 -1.57 5.26
CA PHE A 42 -10.83 -1.01 4.43
C PHE A 42 -12.20 -1.39 5.01
N LEU A 43 -13.18 -0.51 4.78
CA LEU A 43 -14.52 -0.61 5.33
C LEU A 43 -15.22 -1.91 4.92
N ASP A 44 -15.06 -2.29 3.65
CA ASP A 44 -15.65 -3.47 3.06
C ASP A 44 -14.81 -3.99 1.90
N ARG A 45 -15.25 -5.12 1.34
CA ARG A 45 -14.62 -5.76 0.20
C ARG A 45 -14.56 -4.87 -1.05
N ALA A 46 -15.58 -4.05 -1.29
CA ALA A 46 -15.62 -3.19 -2.47
C ALA A 46 -14.56 -2.07 -2.39
N ALA A 47 -14.37 -1.48 -1.20
CA ALA A 47 -13.29 -0.53 -0.93
C ALA A 47 -11.90 -1.19 -1.11
N PHE A 48 -11.71 -2.42 -0.62
CA PHE A 48 -10.45 -3.14 -0.80
C PHE A 48 -10.17 -3.50 -2.27
N GLU A 49 -11.18 -3.93 -3.03
CA GLU A 49 -11.03 -4.20 -4.46
C GLU A 49 -10.70 -2.91 -5.23
N PHE A 50 -11.37 -1.79 -4.92
CA PHE A 50 -11.05 -0.48 -5.47
C PHE A 50 -9.59 -0.10 -5.19
N HIS A 51 -9.13 -0.26 -3.95
CA HIS A 51 -7.75 -0.03 -3.56
C HIS A 51 -6.77 -0.84 -4.42
N GLN A 52 -6.98 -2.16 -4.53
CA GLN A 52 -6.11 -3.03 -5.33
C GLN A 52 -6.04 -2.59 -6.80
N HIS A 53 -7.17 -2.21 -7.40
CA HIS A 53 -7.22 -1.72 -8.77
C HIS A 53 -6.45 -0.40 -8.94
N ARG A 54 -6.70 0.58 -8.06
CA ARG A 54 -6.01 1.88 -8.12
C ARG A 54 -4.51 1.72 -7.87
N THR A 55 -4.11 0.91 -6.89
CA THR A 55 -2.71 0.62 -6.59
C THR A 55 -2.01 0.05 -7.82
N ARG A 56 -2.56 -0.98 -8.48
CA ARG A 56 -1.97 -1.55 -9.71
C ARG A 56 -1.86 -0.57 -10.88
N ALA A 57 -2.73 0.44 -10.95
CA ALA A 57 -2.71 1.48 -11.97
C ALA A 57 -1.82 2.69 -11.60
N SER A 58 -1.21 2.70 -10.41
CA SER A 58 -0.48 3.87 -9.89
C SER A 58 0.99 3.92 -10.31
N ALA A 59 1.56 5.12 -10.31
CA ALA A 59 3.00 5.32 -10.46
C ALA A 59 3.81 4.58 -9.38
N TRP A 60 3.26 4.43 -8.17
CA TRP A 60 3.86 3.65 -7.09
C TRP A 60 4.07 2.19 -7.49
N TRP A 61 3.06 1.55 -8.10
CA TRP A 61 3.18 0.15 -8.53
C TRP A 61 4.27 -0.05 -9.58
N VAL A 62 4.35 0.86 -10.55
CA VAL A 62 5.40 0.82 -11.59
C VAL A 62 6.78 1.04 -10.95
N ALA A 63 6.93 2.06 -10.11
CA ALA A 63 8.21 2.41 -9.51
C ALA A 63 8.74 1.33 -8.55
N THR A 64 7.86 0.55 -7.92
CA THR A 64 8.21 -0.49 -6.95
C THR A 64 8.02 -1.91 -7.51
N ALA A 65 7.89 -2.08 -8.83
CA ALA A 65 7.50 -3.35 -9.46
C ALA A 65 8.42 -4.53 -9.09
N GLU A 66 9.72 -4.27 -8.90
CA GLU A 66 10.74 -5.28 -8.59
C GLU A 66 10.81 -5.64 -7.09
N ILE A 67 10.11 -4.90 -6.23
CA ILE A 67 10.09 -5.15 -4.79
C ILE A 67 9.09 -6.28 -4.49
N ALA A 68 9.56 -7.32 -3.80
CA ALA A 68 8.70 -8.41 -3.35
C ALA A 68 7.62 -7.90 -2.39
N ARG A 69 6.41 -8.46 -2.49
CA ARG A 69 5.27 -8.11 -1.64
C ARG A 69 4.64 -9.38 -1.11
N GLU A 70 4.50 -9.46 0.20
CA GLU A 70 3.88 -10.59 0.88
C GLU A 70 2.75 -10.05 1.77
N PHE A 71 1.51 -10.40 1.42
CA PHE A 71 0.32 -9.95 2.14
C PHE A 71 -0.43 -11.14 2.74
N ARG A 72 -0.90 -10.97 3.98
CA ARG A 72 -1.91 -11.83 4.58
C ARG A 72 -3.21 -11.02 4.68
N VAL A 73 -4.23 -11.46 3.96
CA VAL A 73 -5.54 -10.80 3.93
C VAL A 73 -6.54 -11.62 4.74
N SER A 74 -7.40 -10.95 5.50
CA SER A 74 -8.49 -11.54 6.28
C SER A 74 -9.76 -10.68 6.17
N GLY A 75 -10.93 -11.25 6.48
CA GLY A 75 -12.20 -10.52 6.51
C GLY A 75 -12.87 -10.25 5.16
N LEU A 76 -12.58 -11.07 4.13
CA LEU A 76 -13.19 -10.97 2.80
C LEU A 76 -14.39 -11.92 2.57
N ASP A 77 -14.88 -12.56 3.64
CA ASP A 77 -15.98 -13.54 3.60
C ASP A 77 -17.33 -12.91 3.23
#